data_AF-A0A944RY72-F1
#
_entry.id   AF-A0A944RY72-F1
#
_cell.length_a   1.000
_cell.length_b   1.000
_cell.length_c   1.000
_cell.angle_alpha   90.00
_cell.angle_beta   90.00
_cell.angle_gamma   90.00
#
_symmetry.space_group_name_H-M   'P 1'
#
loop_
_entity.id
_entity.type
_entity.pdbx_description
1 polymer ?
#
loop_
_entity_poly.entity_id
_entity_poly.type
_entity_poly.pdbx_seq_one_letter_code
_entity_poly.pdbx_strand_id
1 'polypeptide(L)'
;MAITVIPFNMPEPMEIPAHLVDQLKQMPADEAVSRGMELLMQIDAADLMLYERIDADGHLQLVEARGKKGPDTALLQMLTTDGLHGVPLADATGTMAAQAFAQNSSLLIMGAHDAEGKTSPLPPALHAHLLGEAGAGNVGFLYVLTLADGDRPLGALTLIREASEGPLNHEQPNLTQAVRLLLSEILATG
;
A
#
# COMPACT_ATOMS: atom_id res chain seq x y z
N MET A 1 2.41 22.56 -0.23
CA MET A 1 1.04 22.08 0.02
C MET A 1 1.13 21.11 1.18
N ALA A 2 0.30 21.25 2.22
CA ALA A 2 0.32 20.29 3.33
C ALA A 2 0.04 18.87 2.82
N ILE A 3 0.51 17.85 3.55
CA ILE A 3 0.15 16.46 3.23
C ILE A 3 -1.38 16.35 3.25
N THR A 4 -1.94 15.88 2.14
CA THR A 4 -3.39 15.76 1.93
C THR A 4 -3.72 14.30 1.67
N VAL A 5 -4.81 13.82 2.28
CA VAL A 5 -5.39 12.50 2.03
C VAL A 5 -6.60 12.67 1.13
N ILE A 6 -6.58 12.05 -0.04
CA ILE A 6 -7.58 12.24 -1.09
C ILE A 6 -8.20 10.88 -1.43
N PRO A 7 -9.52 10.69 -1.26
CA PRO A 7 -10.21 9.52 -1.83
C PRO A 7 -9.98 9.45 -3.33
N PHE A 8 -9.60 8.27 -3.81
CA PHE A 8 -9.21 8.08 -5.20
C PHE A 8 -9.79 6.80 -5.76
N ASN A 9 -10.35 6.91 -6.96
CA ASN A 9 -10.81 5.76 -7.73
C ASN A 9 -9.77 5.41 -8.78
N MET A 10 -9.30 4.17 -8.73
CA MET A 10 -8.47 3.60 -9.78
C MET A 10 -9.27 3.53 -11.10
N PRO A 11 -8.63 3.69 -12.27
CA PRO A 11 -9.30 3.60 -13.55
C PRO A 11 -9.68 2.14 -13.88
N GLU A 12 -10.37 1.94 -15.01
CA GLU A 12 -10.71 0.59 -15.50
C GLU A 12 -9.46 -0.31 -15.60
N PRO A 13 -9.53 -1.56 -15.09
CA PRO A 13 -8.39 -2.48 -15.12
C PRO A 13 -8.01 -2.84 -16.55
N MET A 14 -6.70 -2.95 -16.80
CA MET A 14 -6.19 -3.55 -18.03
C MET A 14 -6.19 -5.08 -17.94
N GLU A 15 -6.19 -5.77 -19.08
CA GLU A 15 -6.06 -7.23 -19.10
C GLU A 15 -4.65 -7.66 -18.69
N ILE A 16 -4.56 -8.56 -17.70
CA ILE A 16 -3.30 -9.21 -17.31
C ILE A 16 -3.13 -10.47 -18.17
N PRO A 17 -1.93 -10.74 -18.70
CA PRO A 17 -1.65 -11.97 -19.42
C PRO A 17 -2.08 -13.22 -18.65
N ALA A 18 -2.86 -14.10 -19.28
CA ALA A 18 -3.48 -15.27 -18.64
C ALA A 18 -2.49 -16.17 -17.88
N HIS A 19 -1.28 -16.37 -18.43
CA HIS A 19 -0.25 -17.18 -17.77
C HIS A 19 0.24 -16.58 -16.43
N LEU A 20 0.21 -15.25 -16.26
CA LEU A 20 0.52 -14.61 -14.98
C LEU A 20 -0.64 -14.77 -13.99
N VAL A 21 -1.88 -14.68 -14.48
CA VAL A 21 -3.08 -14.94 -13.66
C VAL A 21 -3.05 -16.36 -13.11
N ASP A 22 -2.85 -17.35 -13.99
CA ASP A 22 -2.78 -18.76 -13.61
C ASP A 22 -1.63 -19.04 -12.64
N GLN A 23 -0.48 -18.41 -12.85
CA GLN A 23 0.65 -18.50 -11.93
C GLN A 23 0.27 -17.98 -10.54
N LEU A 24 -0.28 -16.77 -10.44
CA LEU A 24 -0.62 -16.15 -9.16
C LEU A 24 -1.70 -16.95 -8.40
N LYS A 25 -2.70 -17.49 -9.10
CA LYS A 25 -3.78 -18.28 -8.49
C LYS A 25 -3.31 -19.64 -7.94
N GLN A 26 -2.17 -20.14 -8.38
CA GLN A 26 -1.60 -21.40 -7.89
C GLN A 26 -0.68 -21.21 -6.67
N MET A 27 -0.38 -19.96 -6.30
CA MET A 27 0.49 -19.63 -5.17
C MET A 27 -0.32 -19.48 -3.87
N PRO A 28 0.28 -19.74 -2.70
CA PRO A 28 -0.28 -19.31 -1.42
C PRO A 28 -0.58 -17.81 -1.43
N ALA A 29 -1.63 -17.39 -0.72
CA ALA A 29 -2.20 -16.05 -0.89
C ALA A 29 -1.17 -14.91 -0.67
N ASP A 30 -0.38 -14.98 0.41
CA ASP A 30 0.65 -13.96 0.67
C ASP A 30 1.82 -14.04 -0.33
N GLU A 31 2.18 -15.24 -0.80
CA GLU A 31 3.21 -15.40 -1.84
C GLU A 31 2.73 -14.82 -3.18
N ALA A 32 1.44 -14.96 -3.49
CA ALA A 32 0.82 -14.35 -4.65
C ALA A 32 0.84 -12.82 -4.56
N VAL A 33 0.56 -12.24 -3.38
CA VAL A 33 0.68 -10.79 -3.16
C VAL A 33 2.13 -10.33 -3.31
N SER A 34 3.08 -11.04 -2.70
CA SER A 34 4.52 -10.74 -2.84
C SER A 34 4.95 -10.76 -4.31
N ARG A 35 4.49 -11.76 -5.08
CA ARG A 35 4.73 -11.86 -6.52
C ARG A 35 4.03 -10.74 -7.30
N GLY A 36 2.82 -10.36 -6.91
CA GLY A 36 2.11 -9.21 -7.48
C GLY A 36 2.86 -7.89 -7.27
N MET A 37 3.43 -7.69 -6.08
CA MET A 37 4.30 -6.55 -5.79
C MET A 37 5.53 -6.53 -6.70
N GLU A 38 6.15 -7.67 -6.97
CA GLU A 38 7.26 -7.78 -7.92
C GLU A 38 6.87 -7.36 -9.34
N LEU A 39 5.70 -7.79 -9.81
CA LEU A 39 5.21 -7.41 -11.14
C LEU A 39 4.94 -5.90 -11.22
N LEU A 40 4.40 -5.30 -10.16
CA LEU A 40 4.18 -3.85 -10.09
C LEU A 40 5.48 -3.05 -10.03
N MET A 41 6.49 -3.58 -9.35
CA MET A 41 7.84 -2.98 -9.35
C MET A 41 8.48 -3.01 -10.73
N GLN A 42 8.26 -4.05 -11.54
CA GLN A 42 8.82 -4.16 -12.89
C GLN A 42 8.28 -3.13 -13.89
N ILE A 43 7.11 -2.55 -13.61
CA ILE A 43 6.52 -1.47 -14.41
C ILE A 43 6.73 -0.09 -13.78
N ASP A 44 7.62 0.02 -12.79
CA ASP A 44 7.90 1.25 -12.04
C ASP A 44 6.64 1.89 -11.42
N ALA A 45 5.71 1.06 -10.93
CA ALA A 45 4.51 1.56 -10.25
C ALA A 45 4.83 2.10 -8.84
N ALA A 46 5.96 1.73 -8.25
CA ALA A 46 6.39 2.15 -6.92
C ALA A 46 7.91 2.12 -6.77
N ASP A 47 8.44 2.93 -5.85
CA ASP A 47 9.80 2.82 -5.32
C ASP A 47 9.86 1.92 -4.09
N LEU A 48 8.77 1.96 -3.31
CA LEU A 48 8.55 1.18 -2.11
C LEU A 48 7.08 0.73 -2.06
N MET A 49 6.83 -0.51 -1.63
CA MET A 49 5.49 -1.03 -1.40
C MET A 49 5.37 -1.64 -0.01
N LEU A 50 4.20 -1.45 0.60
CA LEU A 50 3.83 -2.05 1.88
C LEU A 50 2.58 -2.90 1.67
N TYR A 51 2.60 -4.12 2.20
CA TYR A 51 1.46 -5.01 2.22
C TYR A 51 0.98 -5.22 3.65
N GLU A 52 -0.25 -4.78 3.90
CA GLU A 52 -0.97 -5.00 5.15
C GLU A 52 -2.10 -5.99 4.89
N ARG A 53 -2.25 -7.00 5.76
CA ARG A 53 -3.27 -8.04 5.65
C ARG A 53 -4.13 -8.07 6.89
N ILE A 54 -5.42 -8.34 6.73
CA ILE A 54 -6.30 -8.66 7.84
C ILE A 54 -6.28 -10.19 8.03
N ASP A 55 -5.89 -10.63 9.22
CA ASP A 55 -5.87 -12.05 9.55
C ASP A 55 -7.26 -12.62 9.86
N ALA A 56 -7.34 -13.92 10.13
CA ALA A 56 -8.59 -14.62 10.40
C ALA A 56 -9.30 -14.10 11.67
N ASP A 57 -8.56 -13.48 12.60
CA ASP A 57 -9.08 -12.91 13.82
C ASP A 57 -9.48 -11.42 13.64
N GLY A 58 -9.30 -10.87 12.44
CA GLY A 58 -9.65 -9.48 12.10
C GLY A 58 -8.58 -8.46 12.49
N HIS A 59 -7.38 -8.90 12.85
CA HIS A 59 -6.26 -7.99 13.17
C HIS A 59 -5.51 -7.59 11.90
N LEU A 60 -5.13 -6.31 11.86
CA LEU A 60 -4.32 -5.77 10.77
C LEU A 60 -2.84 -6.08 11.02
N GLN A 61 -2.24 -6.88 10.13
CA GLN A 61 -0.84 -7.29 10.17
C GLN A 61 -0.06 -6.60 9.06
N LEU A 62 1.13 -6.09 9.37
CA LEU A 62 2.08 -5.70 8.33
C LEU A 62 2.88 -6.94 7.90
N VAL A 63 2.64 -7.40 6.68
CA VAL A 63 3.17 -8.67 6.19
C VAL A 63 4.48 -8.48 5.43
N GLU A 64 4.54 -7.47 4.55
CA GLU A 64 5.72 -7.25 3.72
C GLU A 64 5.98 -5.76 3.48
N ALA A 65 7.26 -5.40 3.48
CA ALA A 65 7.77 -4.17 2.88
C ALA A 65 8.75 -4.56 1.78
N ARG A 66 8.64 -3.95 0.60
CA ARG A 66 9.46 -4.28 -0.57
C ARG A 66 9.89 -3.01 -1.30
N GLY A 67 11.19 -2.88 -1.54
CA GLY A 67 11.74 -1.85 -2.43
C GLY A 67 12.14 -2.42 -3.79
N LYS A 68 12.70 -1.56 -4.66
CA LYS A 68 13.21 -1.96 -5.99
C LYS A 68 14.23 -3.10 -5.98
N LYS A 69 14.94 -3.31 -4.87
CA LYS A 69 15.96 -4.37 -4.71
C LYS A 69 15.41 -5.67 -4.13
N GLY A 70 14.10 -5.76 -3.88
CA GLY A 70 13.45 -6.90 -3.23
C GLY A 70 12.93 -6.57 -1.83
N PRO A 71 12.61 -7.60 -1.01
CA PRO A 71 12.08 -7.41 0.34
C PRO A 71 13.00 -6.53 1.20
N ASP A 72 12.41 -5.57 1.90
CA ASP A 72 13.10 -4.67 2.83
C ASP A 72 12.74 -5.04 4.27
N THR A 73 13.51 -5.98 4.83
CA THR A 73 13.26 -6.51 6.18
C THR A 73 13.56 -5.47 7.27
N ALA A 74 14.49 -4.55 7.02
CA ALA A 74 14.83 -3.50 7.97
C ALA A 74 13.68 -2.49 8.09
N LEU A 75 13.11 -2.08 6.95
CA LEU A 75 11.94 -1.24 6.93
C LEU A 75 10.72 -1.95 7.55
N LEU A 76 10.49 -3.22 7.19
CA LEU A 76 9.39 -4.00 7.77
C LEU A 76 9.50 -4.02 9.31
N GLN A 77 10.67 -4.34 9.85
CA GLN A 77 10.89 -4.39 11.29
C GLN A 77 10.69 -3.01 11.96
N MET A 78 11.18 -1.93 11.32
CA MET A 78 11.00 -0.57 11.81
C MET A 78 9.51 -0.19 11.90
N LEU A 79 8.75 -0.50 10.85
CA LEU A 79 7.30 -0.21 10.80
C LEU A 79 6.53 -1.06 11.82
N THR A 80 6.81 -2.36 11.96
CA THR A 80 6.13 -3.21 12.96
C THR A 80 6.37 -2.76 14.41
N THR A 81 7.48 -2.07 14.68
CA THR A 81 7.83 -1.61 16.04
C THR A 81 7.03 -0.38 16.49
N ASP A 82 6.31 0.29 15.58
CA ASP A 82 5.51 1.47 15.92
C ASP A 82 4.22 1.15 16.71
N GLY A 83 3.87 -0.15 16.82
CA GLY A 83 2.73 -0.64 17.60
C GLY A 83 1.37 -0.39 16.96
N LEU A 84 1.32 -0.03 15.66
CA LEU A 84 0.07 0.21 14.94
C LEU A 84 -0.51 -1.06 14.30
N HIS A 85 0.27 -2.13 14.19
CA HIS A 85 -0.13 -3.44 13.66
C HIS A 85 -0.29 -4.49 14.77
N GLY A 86 -0.98 -5.58 14.46
CA GLY A 86 -1.31 -6.64 15.42
C GLY A 86 -2.57 -6.34 16.26
N VAL A 87 -3.34 -5.32 15.88
CA VAL A 87 -4.56 -4.87 16.56
C VAL A 87 -5.77 -4.96 15.62
N PRO A 88 -7.02 -5.02 16.14
CA PRO A 88 -8.20 -5.09 15.30
C PRO A 88 -8.26 -3.90 14.34
N LEU A 89 -8.76 -4.09 13.12
CA LEU A 89 -8.83 -3.02 12.10
C LEU A 89 -9.51 -1.74 12.63
N ALA A 90 -10.55 -1.88 13.47
CA ALA A 90 -11.27 -0.76 14.07
C ALA A 90 -10.41 0.09 15.03
N ASP A 91 -9.38 -0.52 15.64
CA ASP A 91 -8.48 0.12 16.59
C ASP A 91 -7.18 0.60 15.91
N ALA A 92 -6.91 0.17 14.67
CA ALA A 92 -5.72 0.50 13.89
C ALA A 92 -5.77 1.91 13.26
N THR A 93 -6.46 2.89 13.86
CA THR A 93 -6.77 4.19 13.21
C THR A 93 -5.54 5.02 12.79
N GLY A 94 -4.35 4.68 13.30
CA GLY A 94 -3.07 5.28 12.90
C GLY A 94 -2.47 4.74 11.61
N THR A 95 -2.98 3.62 11.06
CA THR A 95 -2.47 3.03 9.81
C THR A 95 -3.13 3.64 8.58
N MET A 96 -2.45 3.55 7.44
CA MET A 96 -3.01 3.99 6.16
C MET A 96 -4.14 3.07 5.69
N ALA A 97 -4.03 1.75 5.90
CA ALA A 97 -5.08 0.80 5.60
C ALA A 97 -6.39 1.13 6.36
N ALA A 98 -6.32 1.39 7.67
CA ALA A 98 -7.50 1.73 8.46
C ALA A 98 -8.14 3.04 7.99
N GLN A 99 -7.34 4.05 7.63
CA GLN A 99 -7.85 5.30 7.05
C GLN A 99 -8.59 5.07 5.72
N ALA A 100 -8.08 4.17 4.87
CA ALA A 100 -8.70 3.83 3.58
C ALA A 100 -10.03 3.10 3.78
N PHE A 101 -10.07 2.09 4.67
CA PHE A 101 -11.28 1.36 5.00
C PHE A 101 -12.33 2.24 5.69
N ALA A 102 -11.93 3.14 6.59
CA ALA A 102 -12.85 4.09 7.23
C ALA A 102 -13.55 5.02 6.21
N GLN A 103 -12.92 5.27 5.06
CA GLN A 103 -13.48 6.08 3.97
C GLN A 103 -14.15 5.23 2.88
N ASN A 104 -14.18 3.90 3.02
CA ASN A 104 -14.65 2.97 1.99
C ASN A 104 -14.04 3.25 0.61
N SER A 105 -12.76 3.65 0.56
CA SER A 105 -12.10 4.10 -0.66
C SER A 105 -10.61 3.84 -0.62
N SER A 106 -9.99 3.63 -1.79
CA SER A 106 -8.54 3.73 -1.92
C SER A 106 -8.12 5.19 -1.79
N LEU A 107 -6.91 5.45 -1.31
CA LEU A 107 -6.45 6.81 -1.02
C LEU A 107 -5.23 7.18 -1.87
N LEU A 108 -5.17 8.44 -2.27
CA LEU A 108 -3.93 9.10 -2.68
C LEU A 108 -3.50 10.05 -1.57
N ILE A 109 -2.33 9.81 -0.99
CA ILE A 109 -1.70 10.70 -0.02
C ILE A 109 -0.50 11.36 -0.70
N MET A 110 -0.48 12.69 -0.71
CA MET A 110 0.59 13.46 -1.33
C MET A 110 0.73 14.84 -0.71
N GLY A 111 1.86 15.49 -0.96
CA GLY A 111 2.14 16.85 -0.50
C GLY A 111 3.42 16.92 0.30
N ALA A 112 3.59 18.02 1.02
CA ALA A 112 4.79 18.28 1.80
C ALA A 112 4.45 18.52 3.26
N HIS A 113 5.32 18.02 4.14
CA HIS A 113 5.32 18.37 5.54
C HIS A 113 6.18 19.60 5.76
N ASP A 114 5.61 20.63 6.40
CA ASP A 114 6.38 21.68 7.05
C ASP A 114 6.62 21.24 8.50
N ALA A 115 7.88 21.27 8.98
CA ALA A 115 8.24 20.90 10.36
C ALA A 115 7.55 21.76 11.44
N GLU A 116 6.75 22.76 11.05
CA GLU A 116 6.03 23.67 11.93
C GLU A 116 4.66 23.10 12.34
N GLY A 117 4.66 22.24 13.36
CA GLY A 117 3.52 22.06 14.27
C GLY A 117 2.24 21.41 13.70
N LYS A 118 2.25 20.90 12.47
CA LYS A 118 1.13 20.13 11.92
C LYS A 118 1.33 18.64 12.16
N THR A 119 0.29 17.95 12.62
CA THR A 119 0.30 16.49 12.72
C THR A 119 0.27 15.88 11.31
N SER A 120 1.23 15.03 11.00
CA SER A 120 1.24 14.25 9.75
C SER A 120 0.13 13.20 9.77
N PRO A 121 -0.59 12.97 8.65
CA PRO A 121 -1.55 11.87 8.54
C PRO A 121 -0.88 10.50 8.31
N LEU A 122 0.45 10.48 8.14
CA LEU A 122 1.22 9.25 7.95
C LEU A 122 1.58 8.59 9.29
N PRO A 123 1.71 7.26 9.33
CA PRO A 123 2.31 6.55 10.46
C PRO A 123 3.67 7.16 10.85
N PRO A 124 3.99 7.35 12.14
CA PRO A 124 5.20 8.05 12.57
C PRO A 124 6.50 7.44 12.02
N ALA A 125 6.59 6.10 12.01
CA ALA A 125 7.77 5.40 11.48
C ALA A 125 7.91 5.60 9.96
N LEU A 126 6.80 5.51 9.22
CA LEU A 126 6.80 5.76 7.78
C LEU A 126 7.13 7.22 7.46
N HIS A 127 6.58 8.17 8.23
CA HIS A 127 6.89 9.60 8.09
C HIS A 127 8.38 9.87 8.27
N ALA A 128 8.99 9.32 9.33
CA ALA A 128 10.42 9.45 9.58
C ALA A 128 11.27 8.81 8.46
N HIS A 129 10.84 7.68 7.92
CA HIS A 129 11.52 7.02 6.81
C HIS A 129 11.49 7.87 5.53
N LEU A 130 10.34 8.44 5.17
CA LEU A 130 10.19 9.19 3.93
C LEU A 130 10.86 10.58 3.95
N LEU A 131 10.89 11.24 5.10
CA LEU A 131 11.44 12.60 5.23
C LEU A 131 12.86 12.64 5.84
N GLY A 132 13.34 11.52 6.35
CA GLY A 132 14.64 11.42 7.01
C GLY A 132 14.78 12.37 8.20
N GLU A 133 16.03 12.70 8.54
CA GLU A 133 16.37 13.56 9.68
C GLU A 133 15.85 15.01 9.55
N ALA A 134 15.64 15.47 8.32
CA ALA A 134 15.11 16.81 8.06
C ALA A 134 13.67 16.96 8.58
N GLY A 135 12.91 15.86 8.63
CA GLY A 135 11.52 15.84 9.11
C GLY A 135 10.58 16.75 8.31
N ALA A 136 11.01 17.25 7.16
CA ALA A 136 10.27 18.17 6.30
C ALA A 136 10.62 17.89 4.85
N GLY A 137 9.66 18.09 3.95
CA GLY A 137 9.82 17.78 2.54
C GLY A 137 8.57 17.15 1.93
N ASN A 138 8.68 16.78 0.67
CA ASN A 138 7.60 16.13 -0.08
C ASN A 138 7.63 14.63 0.22
N VAL A 139 6.49 14.05 0.62
CA VAL A 139 6.37 12.61 0.89
C VAL A 139 6.19 11.78 -0.38
N GLY A 140 6.09 12.43 -1.54
CA GLY A 140 5.85 11.80 -2.83
C GLY A 140 4.37 11.53 -3.07
N PHE A 141 4.09 10.40 -3.70
CA PHE A 141 2.74 9.92 -4.01
C PHE A 141 2.55 8.53 -3.40
N LEU A 142 1.69 8.45 -2.39
CA LEU A 142 1.34 7.19 -1.73
C LEU A 142 -0.07 6.80 -2.18
N TYR A 143 -0.18 5.67 -2.86
CA TYR A 143 -1.46 5.09 -3.28
C TYR A 143 -1.80 3.93 -2.34
N VAL A 144 -2.76 4.14 -1.46
CA VAL A 144 -3.25 3.12 -0.51
C VAL A 144 -4.41 2.39 -1.18
N LEU A 145 -4.16 1.19 -1.68
CA LEU A 145 -5.13 0.39 -2.43
C LEU A 145 -5.79 -0.63 -1.50
N THR A 146 -7.10 -0.50 -1.28
CA THR A 146 -7.83 -1.46 -0.44
C THR A 146 -8.00 -2.80 -1.16
N LEU A 147 -7.72 -3.90 -0.46
CA LEU A 147 -8.01 -5.26 -0.89
C LEU A 147 -9.25 -5.71 -0.12
N ALA A 148 -10.32 -6.05 -0.84
CA ALA A 148 -11.61 -6.35 -0.24
C ALA A 148 -12.41 -7.35 -1.10
N ASP A 149 -13.28 -8.10 -0.45
CA ASP A 149 -14.29 -8.96 -1.06
C ASP A 149 -15.68 -8.42 -0.70
N GLY A 150 -16.24 -7.59 -1.59
CA GLY A 150 -17.39 -6.76 -1.27
C GLY A 150 -17.08 -5.83 -0.10
N ASP A 151 -17.87 -5.91 0.97
CA ASP A 151 -17.67 -5.12 2.20
C ASP A 151 -16.68 -5.78 3.18
N ARG A 152 -16.19 -7.00 2.89
CA ARG A 152 -15.22 -7.68 3.76
C ARG A 152 -13.81 -7.14 3.48
N PRO A 153 -13.16 -6.46 4.45
CA PRO A 153 -11.81 -5.97 4.27
C PRO A 153 -10.82 -7.14 4.37
N LEU A 154 -9.88 -7.22 3.42
CA LEU A 154 -8.84 -8.26 3.36
C LEU A 154 -7.44 -7.71 3.64
N GLY A 155 -7.23 -6.42 3.40
CA GLY A 155 -5.94 -5.78 3.62
C GLY A 155 -5.76 -4.52 2.76
N ALA A 156 -4.56 -4.00 2.68
CA ALA A 156 -4.22 -2.92 1.78
C ALA A 156 -2.84 -3.12 1.17
N LEU A 157 -2.69 -2.63 -0.05
CA LEU A 157 -1.41 -2.53 -0.75
C LEU A 157 -1.09 -1.06 -0.93
N THR A 158 -0.06 -0.57 -0.24
CA THR A 158 0.40 0.81 -0.39
C THR A 158 1.55 0.87 -1.38
N LEU A 159 1.41 1.66 -2.44
CA LEU A 159 2.47 1.97 -3.39
C LEU A 159 3.00 3.36 -3.08
N ILE A 160 4.31 3.49 -2.91
CA ILE A 160 4.97 4.74 -2.56
C ILE A 160 5.91 5.10 -3.70
N ARG A 161 5.70 6.27 -4.30
CA ARG A 161 6.57 6.86 -5.31
C ARG A 161 7.22 8.12 -4.80
N GLU A 162 8.51 8.26 -5.02
CA GLU A 162 9.26 9.46 -4.72
C GLU A 162 8.75 10.64 -5.57
N ALA A 163 8.85 11.86 -5.02
CA ALA A 163 8.37 13.06 -5.71
C ALA A 163 9.08 13.29 -7.06
N SER A 164 10.34 12.86 -7.20
CA SER A 164 11.14 12.93 -8.43
C SER A 164 10.62 12.04 -9.56
N GLU A 165 9.99 10.92 -9.21
CA GLU A 165 9.44 9.96 -10.18
C GLU A 165 8.05 10.35 -10.70
N GLY A 166 7.39 11.29 -10.02
CA GLY A 166 6.03 11.72 -10.35
C GLY A 166 4.95 10.68 -9.96
N PRO A 167 3.67 11.00 -10.24
CA PRO A 167 2.56 10.08 -10.00
C PRO A 167 2.58 8.89 -10.99
N LEU A 168 1.73 7.88 -10.72
CA LEU A 168 1.44 6.82 -11.70
C LEU A 168 1.03 7.43 -13.05
N ASN A 169 1.60 6.91 -14.13
CA ASN A 169 1.43 7.44 -15.48
C ASN A 169 1.14 6.35 -16.51
N HIS A 170 0.76 6.76 -17.72
CA HIS A 170 0.47 5.86 -18.85
C HIS A 170 -0.49 4.72 -18.45
N GLU A 171 -0.05 3.47 -18.58
CA GLU A 171 -0.83 2.27 -18.30
C GLU A 171 -0.65 1.76 -16.87
N GLN A 172 0.26 2.37 -16.09
CA GLN A 172 0.56 1.92 -14.73
C GLN A 172 -0.67 1.91 -13.81
N PRO A 173 -1.57 2.93 -13.80
CA PRO A 173 -2.80 2.88 -13.02
C PRO A 173 -3.70 1.70 -13.40
N ASN A 174 -3.88 1.42 -14.70
CA ASN A 174 -4.78 0.38 -15.18
C ASN A 174 -4.22 -1.02 -14.86
N LEU A 175 -2.91 -1.24 -15.03
CA LEU A 175 -2.23 -2.48 -14.66
C LEU A 175 -2.24 -2.68 -13.14
N THR A 176 -2.00 -1.61 -12.38
CA THR A 176 -2.07 -1.64 -10.91
C THR A 176 -3.45 -2.03 -10.42
N GLN A 177 -4.51 -1.48 -11.03
CA GLN A 177 -5.88 -1.86 -10.69
C GLN A 177 -6.17 -3.32 -11.02
N ALA A 178 -5.72 -3.80 -12.18
CA ALA A 178 -5.91 -5.19 -12.57
C ALA A 178 -5.25 -6.14 -11.57
N VAL A 179 -4.00 -5.85 -11.17
CA VAL A 179 -3.26 -6.67 -10.20
C VAL A 179 -3.96 -6.62 -8.84
N ARG A 180 -4.35 -5.42 -8.36
CA ARG A 180 -5.09 -5.26 -7.11
C ARG A 180 -6.38 -6.10 -7.07
N LEU A 181 -7.17 -6.09 -8.15
CA LEU A 181 -8.41 -6.88 -8.23
C LEU A 181 -8.11 -8.39 -8.19
N LEU A 182 -7.12 -8.85 -8.96
CA LEU A 182 -6.69 -10.24 -8.96
C LEU A 182 -6.20 -10.69 -7.58
N LEU A 183 -5.38 -9.87 -6.91
CA LEU A 183 -4.90 -10.17 -5.56
C LEU A 183 -6.04 -10.19 -4.54
N SER A 184 -7.04 -9.31 -4.68
CA SER A 184 -8.24 -9.33 -3.84
C SER A 184 -9.03 -10.64 -4.04
N GLU A 185 -9.18 -11.10 -5.28
CA GLU A 185 -9.80 -12.41 -5.58
C GLU A 185 -9.05 -13.56 -4.91
N ILE A 186 -7.72 -13.59 -5.04
CA ILE A 186 -6.88 -14.64 -4.44
C ILE A 186 -7.01 -14.64 -2.92
N LEU A 187 -6.91 -13.47 -2.28
CA LEU A 187 -7.04 -13.32 -0.83
C LEU A 187 -8.46 -13.66 -0.33
N ALA A 188 -9.50 -13.47 -1.14
CA ALA A 188 -10.85 -13.83 -0.77
C ALA A 188 -11.06 -15.35 -0.65
N THR A 189 -10.24 -16.12 -1.38
CA THR A 189 -10.33 -17.59 -1.51
C THR A 189 -9.36 -18.36 -0.60
N GLY A 190 -8.32 -17.70 -0.10
CA GLY A 190 -7.31 -18.28 0.81
C GLY A 190 -7.72 -18.21 2.26
#